data_AF-A0AA92WJP1-F1
#
_entry.id   AF-A0AA92WJP1-F1
#
_cell.length_a   1.000
_cell.length_b   1.000
_cell.length_c   1.000
_cell.angle_alpha   90.00
_cell.angle_beta   90.00
_cell.angle_gamma   90.00
#
_symmetry.space_group_name_H-M   'P 1'
#
loop_
_entity.id
_entity.type
_entity.pdbx_description
1 polymer ?
#
loop_
_entity_poly.entity_id
_entity_poly.type
_entity_poly.pdbx_seq_one_letter_code
_entity_poly.pdbx_strand_id
1 'polypeptide(L)'
;MGIITIKNKKNMKKIYLIMILFFAIASGVFAQTTNIVTLMLKAKSGEAEAQNALGEAYYDGKGVTENLTEAVKWFTKAAEQENAKAEYNLGNCYYYGYGVQYKDYGEAVKWYTKAAEQGYADAQNQLGYCYEFGEGVDTNHKKAVEWYTKAAEQGLPLAQCNLGVCYKYGNGVEKNFEEAVKWYTKAANQEYARAQYNLALSYDKGEGVAKNDSEAMKWYLKAVKNNYPQAAYYYGAMLLAGDKQKGVTKNIPEEVKYLRKAADLKNLDAIQVLVGAYLLKMEGKNDLGISKNLSYADFVKYLKIGAEQGNQDMKTILANLPNYKSMIAQEKSLVAKYGQRAYDNIKKGKVYIGMPEGILTEYKTFETDGSRYQMYKYNGPYRDLVGTYKQYIPSYGLRLANLLGKVFLES
;
A
#
# COMPACT_ATOMS: atom_id res chain seq x y z
N MET A 1 -36.04 -19.15 -54.27
CA MET A 1 -34.92 -18.79 -53.38
C MET A 1 -33.84 -18.12 -54.22
N GLY A 2 -33.81 -16.80 -54.28
CA GLY A 2 -32.74 -16.04 -54.94
C GLY A 2 -31.70 -15.64 -53.91
N ILE A 3 -30.56 -16.31 -53.88
CA ILE A 3 -29.43 -15.92 -53.03
C ILE A 3 -28.82 -14.65 -53.65
N ILE A 4 -29.07 -13.50 -53.02
CA ILE A 4 -28.41 -12.25 -53.37
C ILE A 4 -26.96 -12.34 -52.86
N THR A 5 -26.04 -12.67 -53.76
CA THR A 5 -24.61 -12.67 -53.47
C THR A 5 -24.09 -11.23 -53.46
N ILE A 6 -24.09 -10.58 -52.30
CA ILE A 6 -23.58 -9.21 -52.14
C ILE A 6 -22.03 -9.23 -52.16
N LYS A 7 -21.45 -9.05 -53.34
CA LYS A 7 -19.99 -8.97 -53.60
C LYS A 7 -19.34 -7.65 -53.15
N ASN A 8 -19.63 -7.13 -51.95
CA ASN A 8 -18.96 -5.92 -51.49
C ASN A 8 -18.69 -5.90 -49.97
N LYS A 9 -17.47 -6.29 -49.57
CA LYS A 9 -17.01 -6.27 -48.16
C LYS A 9 -17.18 -4.88 -47.49
N LYS A 10 -17.15 -3.80 -48.26
CA LYS A 10 -17.37 -2.42 -47.76
C LYS A 10 -18.83 -2.17 -47.35
N ASN A 11 -19.78 -2.78 -48.07
CA ASN A 11 -21.21 -2.72 -47.75
C ASN A 11 -21.56 -3.64 -46.57
N MET A 12 -20.90 -4.79 -46.43
CA MET A 12 -21.03 -5.68 -45.26
C MET A 12 -20.64 -4.99 -43.94
N LYS A 13 -19.55 -4.22 -43.92
CA LYS A 13 -19.15 -3.43 -42.74
C LYS A 13 -20.19 -2.35 -42.39
N LYS A 14 -20.79 -1.69 -43.40
CA LYS A 14 -21.89 -0.72 -43.19
C LYS A 14 -23.14 -1.41 -42.65
N ILE A 15 -23.50 -2.58 -43.17
CA ILE A 15 -24.68 -3.36 -42.72
C ILE A 15 -24.49 -3.86 -41.29
N TYR A 16 -23.30 -4.35 -40.93
CA TYR A 16 -22.98 -4.74 -39.56
C TYR A 16 -23.06 -3.56 -38.59
N LEU A 17 -22.57 -2.39 -39.00
CA LEU A 17 -22.65 -1.17 -38.19
C LEU A 17 -24.12 -0.74 -37.97
N ILE A 18 -24.96 -0.83 -39.01
CA ILE A 18 -26.40 -0.55 -38.93
C ILE A 18 -27.12 -1.57 -38.03
N MET A 19 -26.75 -2.86 -38.07
CA MET A 19 -27.32 -3.89 -37.19
C MET A 19 -26.93 -3.69 -35.72
N ILE A 20 -25.68 -3.29 -35.45
CA ILE A 20 -25.22 -2.95 -34.09
C ILE A 20 -25.98 -1.73 -33.56
N LEU A 21 -26.19 -0.72 -34.41
CA LEU A 21 -27.04 0.43 -34.10
C LEU A 21 -28.47 0.00 -33.76
N PHE A 22 -29.07 -0.93 -34.52
CA PHE A 22 -30.42 -1.45 -34.28
C PHE A 22 -30.56 -2.21 -32.96
N PHE A 23 -29.55 -3.00 -32.58
CA PHE A 23 -29.54 -3.75 -31.31
C PHE A 23 -29.32 -2.85 -30.08
N ALA A 24 -28.57 -1.77 -30.24
CA ALA A 24 -28.34 -0.79 -29.17
C ALA A 24 -29.61 0.03 -28.82
N ILE A 25 -30.52 0.25 -29.79
CA ILE A 25 -31.79 1.00 -29.55
C ILE A 25 -32.70 0.23 -28.58
N ALA A 26 -32.64 -1.11 -28.59
CA ALA A 26 -33.52 -1.96 -27.81
C ALA A 26 -33.09 -2.14 -26.34
N SER A 27 -31.89 -1.70 -25.94
CA SER A 27 -31.27 -2.03 -24.65
C SER A 27 -30.95 -0.84 -23.73
N GLY A 28 -31.25 0.40 -24.13
CA GLY A 28 -30.95 1.59 -23.31
C GLY A 28 -29.45 1.93 -23.18
N VAL A 29 -28.55 1.15 -23.82
CA VAL A 29 -27.09 1.37 -23.92
C VAL A 29 -26.74 2.42 -24.99
N PHE A 30 -27.74 3.15 -25.48
CA PHE A 30 -27.65 3.91 -26.73
C PHE A 30 -26.62 5.05 -26.67
N ALA A 31 -26.60 5.84 -25.59
CA ALA A 31 -25.73 7.01 -25.49
C ALA A 31 -24.23 6.67 -25.55
N GLN A 32 -23.80 5.63 -24.83
CA GLN A 32 -22.37 5.25 -24.78
C GLN A 32 -21.93 4.60 -26.10
N THR A 33 -22.80 3.81 -26.72
CA THR A 33 -22.54 3.14 -28.00
C THR A 33 -22.51 4.13 -29.17
N THR A 34 -23.38 5.14 -29.20
CA THR A 34 -23.38 6.19 -30.24
C THR A 34 -22.15 7.09 -30.13
N ASN A 35 -21.68 7.37 -28.91
CA ASN A 35 -20.48 8.18 -28.68
C ASN A 35 -19.21 7.49 -29.19
N ILE A 36 -19.03 6.19 -28.93
CA ILE A 36 -17.82 5.48 -29.38
C ILE A 36 -17.78 5.27 -30.90
N VAL A 37 -18.93 4.99 -31.53
CA VAL A 37 -19.00 4.86 -33.01
C VAL A 37 -18.68 6.20 -33.69
N THR A 38 -19.20 7.31 -33.15
CA THR A 38 -18.89 8.66 -33.64
C THR A 38 -17.41 8.98 -33.48
N LEU A 39 -16.83 8.67 -32.32
CA LEU A 39 -15.41 8.85 -32.05
C LEU A 39 -14.55 8.05 -33.04
N MET A 40 -14.90 6.79 -33.30
CA MET A 40 -14.19 5.96 -34.28
C MET A 40 -14.25 6.53 -35.70
N LEU A 41 -15.38 7.13 -36.10
CA LEU A 41 -15.50 7.75 -37.42
C LEU A 41 -14.59 8.98 -37.53
N LYS A 42 -14.59 9.85 -36.52
CA LYS A 42 -13.72 11.04 -36.44
C LYS A 42 -12.23 10.69 -36.41
N ALA A 43 -11.86 9.68 -35.61
CA ALA A 43 -10.48 9.20 -35.56
C ALA A 43 -10.02 8.64 -36.92
N LYS A 44 -10.92 7.91 -37.61
CA LYS A 44 -10.67 7.38 -38.96
C LYS A 44 -10.63 8.46 -40.04
N SER A 45 -11.32 9.59 -39.86
CA SER A 45 -11.20 10.74 -40.77
C SER A 45 -9.94 11.58 -40.53
N GLY A 46 -9.15 11.26 -39.51
CA GLY A 46 -7.84 11.87 -39.28
C GLY A 46 -7.78 12.87 -38.13
N GLU A 47 -8.90 13.19 -37.46
CA GLU A 47 -8.92 14.19 -36.40
C GLU A 47 -8.03 13.77 -35.22
N ALA A 48 -6.93 14.48 -34.98
CA ALA A 48 -5.92 14.13 -33.97
C ALA A 48 -6.50 13.98 -32.55
N GLU A 49 -7.40 14.89 -32.14
CA GLU A 49 -8.08 14.80 -30.85
C GLU A 49 -8.96 13.54 -30.73
N ALA A 50 -9.68 13.19 -31.81
CA ALA A 50 -10.49 11.98 -31.83
C ALA A 50 -9.62 10.72 -31.84
N GLN A 51 -8.46 10.76 -32.48
CA GLN A 51 -7.48 9.68 -32.42
C GLN A 51 -6.90 9.51 -31.02
N ASN A 52 -6.50 10.60 -30.35
CA ASN A 52 -6.05 10.53 -28.95
C ASN A 52 -7.15 9.95 -28.04
N ALA A 53 -8.37 10.49 -28.13
CA ALA A 53 -9.48 10.02 -27.31
C ALA A 53 -9.87 8.56 -27.62
N LEU A 54 -9.73 8.10 -28.86
CA LEU A 54 -9.92 6.69 -29.20
C LEU A 54 -8.80 5.81 -28.62
N GLY A 55 -7.56 6.33 -28.59
CA GLY A 55 -6.45 5.70 -27.86
C GLY A 55 -6.76 5.52 -26.39
N GLU A 56 -7.25 6.56 -25.71
CA GLU A 56 -7.69 6.51 -24.30
C GLU A 56 -8.84 5.50 -24.09
N ALA A 57 -9.80 5.44 -25.03
CA ALA A 57 -10.89 4.48 -24.96
C ALA A 57 -10.38 3.02 -25.02
N TYR A 58 -9.42 2.73 -25.91
CA TYR A 58 -8.76 1.42 -25.95
C TYR A 58 -7.87 1.15 -24.74
N TYR A 59 -7.24 2.18 -24.17
CA TYR A 59 -6.41 2.05 -22.98
C TYR A 59 -7.23 1.69 -21.73
N ASP A 60 -8.40 2.32 -21.55
CA ASP A 60 -9.25 2.13 -20.38
C ASP A 60 -10.38 1.09 -20.57
N GLY A 61 -10.56 0.56 -21.79
CA GLY A 61 -11.71 -0.28 -22.14
C GLY A 61 -13.06 0.46 -22.09
N LYS A 62 -13.07 1.78 -22.32
CA LYS A 62 -14.28 2.62 -22.24
C LYS A 62 -15.05 2.59 -23.57
N GLY A 63 -16.10 1.77 -23.62
CA GLY A 63 -16.95 1.63 -24.82
C GLY A 63 -16.35 0.75 -25.93
N VAL A 64 -15.11 0.27 -25.73
CA VAL A 64 -14.44 -0.77 -26.53
C VAL A 64 -13.80 -1.79 -25.58
N THR A 65 -13.52 -2.99 -26.05
CA THR A 65 -12.66 -3.91 -25.31
C THR A 65 -11.28 -3.29 -25.16
N GLU A 66 -10.74 -3.30 -23.93
CA GLU A 66 -9.39 -2.84 -23.64
C GLU A 66 -8.37 -3.50 -24.59
N ASN A 67 -7.52 -2.68 -25.19
CA ASN A 67 -6.47 -3.14 -26.09
C ASN A 67 -5.34 -2.10 -26.14
N LEU A 68 -4.33 -2.30 -25.29
CA LEU A 68 -3.19 -1.39 -25.18
C LEU A 68 -2.41 -1.23 -26.50
N THR A 69 -2.32 -2.28 -27.32
CA THR A 69 -1.65 -2.19 -28.62
C THR A 69 -2.42 -1.32 -29.62
N GLU A 70 -3.75 -1.38 -29.61
CA GLU A 70 -4.56 -0.43 -30.40
C GLU A 70 -4.49 0.99 -29.83
N ALA A 71 -4.44 1.14 -28.50
CA ALA A 71 -4.24 2.43 -27.87
C ALA A 71 -2.96 3.12 -28.37
N VAL A 72 -1.83 2.40 -28.34
CA VAL A 72 -0.55 2.88 -28.87
C VAL A 72 -0.67 3.32 -30.33
N LYS A 73 -1.30 2.51 -31.20
CA LYS A 73 -1.48 2.88 -32.62
C LYS A 73 -2.23 4.20 -32.81
N TRP A 74 -3.27 4.43 -32.01
CA TRP A 74 -4.06 5.66 -32.11
C TRP A 74 -3.33 6.86 -31.49
N PHE A 75 -2.63 6.67 -30.37
CA PHE A 75 -1.73 7.69 -29.81
C PHE A 75 -0.64 8.07 -30.81
N THR A 76 0.01 7.10 -31.47
CA THR A 76 1.02 7.38 -32.51
C THR A 76 0.47 8.24 -33.63
N LYS A 77 -0.71 7.91 -34.18
CA LYS A 77 -1.32 8.71 -35.26
C LYS A 77 -1.66 10.15 -34.85
N ALA A 78 -2.08 10.35 -33.60
CA ALA A 78 -2.36 11.68 -33.08
C ALA A 78 -1.05 12.45 -32.77
N ALA A 79 -0.05 11.76 -32.23
CA ALA A 79 1.26 12.31 -31.91
C ALA A 79 2.06 12.70 -33.17
N GLU A 80 1.93 11.95 -34.26
CA GLU A 80 2.46 12.31 -35.59
C GLU A 80 1.85 13.60 -36.15
N GLN A 81 0.71 14.03 -35.62
CA GLN A 81 0.05 15.30 -35.93
C GLN A 81 0.30 16.36 -34.83
N GLU A 82 1.38 16.19 -34.05
CA GLU A 82 1.80 17.11 -32.99
C GLU A 82 0.74 17.31 -31.89
N ASN A 83 -0.14 16.33 -31.67
CA ASN A 83 -1.07 16.41 -30.53
C ASN A 83 -0.33 16.16 -29.21
N ALA A 84 -0.08 17.22 -28.44
CA ALA A 84 0.72 17.16 -27.21
C ALA A 84 0.21 16.15 -26.17
N LYS A 85 -1.11 15.97 -26.05
CA LYS A 85 -1.69 14.97 -25.13
C LYS A 85 -1.40 13.54 -25.60
N ALA A 86 -1.50 13.28 -26.90
CA ALA A 86 -1.16 11.99 -27.48
C ALA A 86 0.34 11.69 -27.40
N GLU A 87 1.20 12.69 -27.61
CA GLU A 87 2.64 12.57 -27.40
C GLU A 87 2.95 12.18 -25.95
N TYR A 88 2.33 12.86 -24.97
CA TYR A 88 2.44 12.48 -23.56
C TYR A 88 1.96 11.05 -23.28
N ASN A 89 0.79 10.67 -23.81
CA ASN A 89 0.21 9.34 -23.63
C ASN A 89 1.09 8.25 -24.27
N LEU A 90 1.66 8.51 -25.44
CA LEU A 90 2.61 7.62 -26.11
C LEU A 90 3.92 7.51 -25.31
N GLY A 91 4.39 8.62 -24.73
CA GLY A 91 5.50 8.61 -23.78
C GLY A 91 5.23 7.69 -22.58
N ASN A 92 4.04 7.75 -21.99
CA ASN A 92 3.62 6.83 -20.92
C ASN A 92 3.61 5.36 -21.38
N CYS A 93 3.14 5.08 -22.59
CA CYS A 93 3.16 3.72 -23.15
C CYS A 93 4.59 3.16 -23.19
N TYR A 94 5.56 3.93 -23.68
CA TYR A 94 6.97 3.51 -23.70
C TYR A 94 7.59 3.42 -22.30
N TYR A 95 7.28 4.38 -21.42
CA TYR A 95 7.83 4.45 -20.07
C TYR A 95 7.41 3.27 -19.17
N TYR A 96 6.14 2.85 -19.27
CA TYR A 96 5.60 1.74 -18.48
C TYR A 96 5.56 0.41 -19.24
N GLY A 97 5.86 0.41 -20.55
CA GLY A 97 5.76 -0.78 -21.40
C GLY A 97 4.33 -1.17 -21.76
N TYR A 98 3.38 -0.23 -21.74
CA TYR A 98 1.97 -0.51 -22.03
C TYR A 98 1.72 -0.54 -23.53
N GLY A 99 1.32 -1.71 -24.05
CA GLY A 99 0.95 -1.90 -25.45
C GLY A 99 2.11 -1.93 -26.45
N VAL A 100 3.34 -1.73 -25.98
CA VAL A 100 4.60 -1.83 -26.73
C VAL A 100 5.32 -3.15 -26.44
N GLN A 101 6.27 -3.54 -27.28
CA GLN A 101 6.98 -4.82 -27.13
C GLN A 101 7.87 -4.87 -25.88
N TYR A 102 8.53 -3.76 -25.56
CA TYR A 102 9.36 -3.58 -24.38
C TYR A 102 9.26 -2.14 -23.90
N LYS A 103 9.50 -1.95 -22.61
CA LYS A 103 9.67 -0.64 -22.00
C LYS A 103 10.92 0.04 -22.57
N ASP A 104 10.79 1.29 -22.95
CA ASP A 104 11.87 2.09 -23.54
C ASP A 104 11.84 3.52 -22.99
N TYR A 105 12.74 3.82 -22.06
CA TYR A 105 12.82 5.15 -21.46
C TYR A 105 13.33 6.22 -22.42
N GLY A 106 14.20 5.85 -23.37
CA GLY A 106 14.73 6.79 -24.34
C GLY A 106 13.62 7.27 -25.28
N GLU A 107 12.78 6.36 -25.75
CA GLU A 107 11.62 6.70 -26.57
C GLU A 107 10.57 7.49 -25.76
N ALA A 108 10.33 7.13 -24.51
CA ALA A 108 9.46 7.91 -23.62
C ALA A 108 9.91 9.37 -23.49
N VAL A 109 11.21 9.60 -23.24
CA VAL A 109 11.78 10.95 -23.14
C VAL A 109 11.58 11.73 -24.44
N LYS A 110 11.77 11.12 -25.61
CA LYS A 110 11.57 11.83 -26.89
C LYS A 110 10.13 12.35 -27.00
N TRP A 111 9.15 11.52 -26.69
CA TRP A 111 7.74 11.92 -26.75
C TRP A 111 7.35 12.91 -25.65
N TYR A 112 7.83 12.73 -24.42
CA TYR A 112 7.66 13.73 -23.36
C TYR A 112 8.30 15.07 -23.73
N THR A 113 9.47 15.07 -24.38
CA THR A 113 10.15 16.30 -24.81
C THR A 113 9.30 17.07 -25.81
N LYS A 114 8.77 16.42 -26.85
CA LYS A 114 7.87 17.07 -27.82
C LYS A 114 6.65 17.69 -27.12
N ALA A 115 5.95 16.93 -26.28
CA ALA A 115 4.78 17.44 -25.56
C ALA A 115 5.13 18.58 -24.60
N ALA A 116 6.28 18.49 -23.92
CA ALA A 116 6.76 19.48 -22.96
C ALA A 116 7.15 20.81 -23.63
N GLU A 117 7.75 20.74 -24.82
CA GLU A 117 8.10 21.90 -25.65
C GLU A 117 6.84 22.62 -26.17
N GLN A 118 5.74 21.90 -26.38
CA GLN A 118 4.42 22.48 -26.66
C GLN A 118 3.72 23.07 -25.43
N GLY A 119 4.32 22.98 -24.24
CA GLY A 119 3.75 23.53 -23.01
C GLY A 119 2.91 22.56 -22.20
N TYR A 120 2.79 21.28 -22.57
CA TYR A 120 1.92 20.34 -21.86
C TYR A 120 2.47 20.02 -20.45
N ALA A 121 1.78 20.53 -19.42
CA ALA A 121 2.30 20.55 -18.04
C ALA A 121 2.64 19.16 -17.48
N ASP A 122 1.83 18.13 -17.76
CA ASP A 122 2.12 16.77 -17.29
C ASP A 122 3.39 16.21 -17.96
N ALA A 123 3.62 16.49 -19.25
CA ALA A 123 4.83 16.08 -19.95
C ALA A 123 6.06 16.83 -19.44
N GLN A 124 5.92 18.13 -19.15
CA GLN A 124 6.98 18.91 -18.50
C GLN A 124 7.35 18.30 -17.15
N ASN A 125 6.37 17.94 -16.32
CA ASN A 125 6.66 17.25 -15.06
C ASN A 125 7.34 15.89 -15.28
N GLN A 126 6.85 15.06 -16.20
CA GLN A 126 7.46 13.75 -16.45
C GLN A 126 8.88 13.87 -17.02
N LEU A 127 9.14 14.85 -17.88
CA LEU A 127 10.48 15.12 -18.37
C LEU A 127 11.41 15.59 -17.25
N GLY A 128 10.89 16.43 -16.33
CA GLY A 128 11.61 16.81 -15.11
C GLY A 128 12.00 15.59 -14.28
N TYR A 129 11.08 14.63 -14.12
CA TYR A 129 11.33 13.36 -13.42
C TYR A 129 12.39 12.51 -14.11
N CYS A 130 12.33 12.37 -15.44
CA CYS A 130 13.36 11.67 -16.20
C CYS A 130 14.76 12.26 -15.96
N TYR A 131 14.89 13.59 -15.94
CA TYR A 131 16.16 14.25 -15.64
C TYR A 131 16.57 14.13 -14.16
N GLU A 132 15.64 14.08 -13.21
CA GLU A 132 15.97 13.90 -11.79
C GLU A 132 16.55 12.51 -11.51
N PHE A 133 15.98 11.48 -12.11
CA PHE A 133 16.32 10.08 -11.82
C PHE A 133 17.19 9.40 -12.90
N GLY A 134 17.51 10.10 -13.99
CA GLY A 134 18.32 9.56 -15.09
C GLY A 134 17.61 8.48 -15.91
N GLU A 135 16.30 8.59 -16.07
CA GLU A 135 15.52 7.60 -16.82
C GLU A 135 15.42 7.98 -18.29
N GLY A 136 16.20 7.28 -19.13
CA GLY A 136 16.28 7.53 -20.57
C GLY A 136 17.14 8.73 -20.97
N VAL A 137 17.67 9.47 -19.99
CA VAL A 137 18.61 10.60 -20.13
C VAL A 137 19.61 10.57 -18.98
N ASP A 138 20.73 11.26 -19.15
CA ASP A 138 21.65 11.50 -18.03
C ASP A 138 20.99 12.36 -16.94
N THR A 139 21.26 12.02 -15.68
CA THR A 139 20.79 12.80 -14.53
C THR A 139 21.24 14.24 -14.64
N ASN A 140 20.28 15.17 -14.53
CA ASN A 140 20.53 16.60 -14.53
C ASN A 140 19.49 17.34 -13.69
N HIS A 141 19.80 17.58 -12.42
CA HIS A 141 18.87 18.23 -11.50
C HIS A 141 18.51 19.67 -11.90
N LYS A 142 19.39 20.40 -12.59
CA LYS A 142 19.07 21.76 -13.07
C LYS A 142 17.97 21.72 -14.13
N LYS A 143 18.11 20.84 -15.13
CA LYS A 143 17.06 20.60 -16.13
C LYS A 143 15.76 20.08 -15.50
N ALA A 144 15.87 19.22 -14.49
CA ALA A 144 14.69 18.74 -13.75
C ALA A 144 13.90 19.91 -13.15
N VAL A 145 14.60 20.82 -12.44
CA VAL A 145 13.99 22.04 -11.88
C VAL A 145 13.41 22.93 -12.96
N GLU A 146 14.10 23.16 -14.08
CA GLU A 146 13.60 24.00 -15.17
C GLU A 146 12.24 23.48 -15.67
N TRP A 147 12.12 22.18 -15.92
CA TRP A 147 10.88 21.57 -16.37
C TRP A 147 9.79 21.51 -15.29
N TYR A 148 10.15 21.19 -14.04
CA TYR A 148 9.22 21.28 -12.91
C TYR A 148 8.70 22.68 -12.70
N THR A 149 9.54 23.71 -12.89
CA THR A 149 9.15 25.11 -12.75
C THR A 149 8.11 25.49 -13.80
N LYS A 150 8.35 25.17 -15.08
CA LYS A 150 7.37 25.41 -16.15
C LYS A 150 6.02 24.75 -15.86
N ALA A 151 6.00 23.50 -15.39
CA ALA A 151 4.76 22.82 -15.04
C ALA A 151 4.09 23.38 -13.77
N ALA A 152 4.89 23.78 -12.77
CA ALA A 152 4.42 24.32 -11.50
C ALA A 152 3.78 25.71 -11.66
N GLU A 153 4.33 26.54 -12.54
CA GLU A 153 3.81 27.86 -12.92
C GLU A 153 2.45 27.77 -13.63
N GLN A 154 2.21 26.68 -14.37
CA GLN A 154 0.91 26.36 -14.95
C GLN A 154 -0.11 25.84 -13.93
N GLY A 155 0.29 25.67 -12.67
CA GLY A 155 -0.61 25.25 -11.60
C GLY A 155 -0.61 23.76 -11.29
N LEU A 156 0.18 22.92 -11.99
CA LEU A 156 0.16 21.47 -11.80
C LEU A 156 0.60 21.08 -10.36
N PRO A 157 -0.28 20.53 -9.50
CA PRO A 157 0.04 20.32 -8.09
C PRO A 157 1.19 19.36 -7.85
N LEU A 158 1.33 18.33 -8.70
CA LEU A 158 2.43 17.38 -8.66
C LEU A 158 3.78 18.09 -8.90
N ALA A 159 3.87 18.93 -9.93
CA ALA A 159 5.09 19.68 -10.24
C ALA A 159 5.42 20.73 -9.17
N GLN A 160 4.41 21.43 -8.65
CA GLN A 160 4.58 22.35 -7.51
C GLN A 160 5.15 21.60 -6.29
N CYS A 161 4.65 20.40 -5.98
CA CYS A 161 5.20 19.60 -4.90
C CYS A 161 6.64 19.14 -5.19
N ASN A 162 6.95 18.70 -6.42
CA ASN A 162 8.29 18.27 -6.80
C ASN A 162 9.28 19.44 -6.71
N LEU A 163 8.92 20.61 -7.22
CA LEU A 163 9.73 21.82 -7.11
C LEU A 163 9.99 22.22 -5.65
N GLY A 164 8.96 22.11 -4.79
CA GLY A 164 9.14 22.33 -3.36
C GLY A 164 10.14 21.33 -2.73
N VAL A 165 10.14 20.07 -3.17
CA VAL A 165 11.14 19.07 -2.76
C VAL A 165 12.54 19.44 -3.26
N CYS A 166 12.69 19.92 -4.49
CA CYS A 166 13.97 20.40 -5.01
C CYS A 166 14.54 21.52 -4.14
N TYR A 167 13.74 22.53 -3.79
CA TYR A 167 14.15 23.62 -2.90
C TYR A 167 14.48 23.14 -1.48
N LYS A 168 13.71 22.19 -0.93
CA LYS A 168 13.97 21.63 0.41
C LYS A 168 15.34 20.96 0.51
N TYR A 169 15.75 20.23 -0.53
CA TYR A 169 17.00 19.46 -0.50
C TYR A 169 18.17 20.14 -1.25
N GLY A 170 17.92 21.20 -2.01
CA GLY A 170 18.92 21.86 -2.85
C GLY A 170 19.26 21.07 -4.12
N ASN A 171 18.31 20.29 -4.65
CA ASN A 171 18.52 19.49 -5.85
C ASN A 171 18.33 20.37 -7.09
N GLY A 172 19.43 20.77 -7.73
CA GLY A 172 19.39 21.61 -8.95
C GLY A 172 19.12 23.09 -8.69
N VAL A 173 18.83 23.47 -7.45
CA VAL A 173 18.63 24.84 -6.95
C VAL A 173 19.35 25.03 -5.63
N GLU A 174 19.58 26.27 -5.23
CA GLU A 174 20.00 26.56 -3.86
C GLU A 174 18.93 26.10 -2.87
N LYS A 175 19.37 25.48 -1.78
CA LYS A 175 18.46 25.00 -0.73
C LYS A 175 17.75 26.18 -0.08
N ASN A 176 16.42 26.18 -0.13
CA ASN A 176 15.59 27.24 0.41
C ASN A 176 14.26 26.68 0.96
N PHE A 177 14.11 26.66 2.29
CA PHE A 177 12.90 26.14 2.91
C PHE A 177 11.68 27.04 2.71
N GLU A 178 11.85 28.36 2.62
CA GLU A 178 10.73 29.29 2.41
C GLU A 178 10.12 29.09 1.02
N GLU A 179 10.96 28.93 -0.01
CA GLU A 179 10.48 28.59 -1.35
C GLU A 179 9.81 27.21 -1.38
N ALA A 180 10.36 26.22 -0.67
CA ALA A 180 9.72 24.92 -0.53
C ALA A 180 8.29 25.04 0.04
N VAL A 181 8.10 25.81 1.12
CA VAL A 181 6.79 26.06 1.73
C VAL A 181 5.86 26.78 0.77
N LYS A 182 6.33 27.79 0.03
CA LYS A 182 5.49 28.51 -0.95
C LYS A 182 4.92 27.55 -1.98
N TRP A 183 5.75 26.68 -2.55
CA TRP A 183 5.30 25.69 -3.54
C TRP A 183 4.44 24.59 -2.93
N TYR A 184 4.78 24.07 -1.74
CA TYR A 184 3.92 23.13 -1.02
C TYR A 184 2.56 23.72 -0.72
N THR A 185 2.48 24.99 -0.33
CA THR A 185 1.21 25.66 -0.01
C THR A 185 0.32 25.80 -1.24
N LYS A 186 0.88 26.17 -2.40
CA LYS A 186 0.14 26.20 -3.67
C LYS A 186 -0.47 24.83 -3.99
N ALA A 187 0.31 23.75 -3.92
CA ALA A 187 -0.17 22.40 -4.20
C ALA A 187 -1.16 21.89 -3.13
N ALA A 188 -0.90 22.18 -1.85
CA ALA A 188 -1.73 21.74 -0.74
C ALA A 188 -3.13 22.37 -0.74
N ASN A 189 -3.24 23.62 -1.21
CA ASN A 189 -4.51 24.32 -1.41
C ASN A 189 -5.33 23.73 -2.57
N GLN A 190 -4.68 23.05 -3.52
CA GLN A 190 -5.31 22.25 -4.57
C GLN A 190 -5.58 20.80 -4.13
N GLU A 191 -5.63 20.57 -2.82
CA GLU A 191 -5.90 19.26 -2.21
C GLU A 191 -4.85 18.16 -2.48
N TYR A 192 -3.67 18.51 -3.00
CA TYR A 192 -2.62 17.52 -3.29
C TYR A 192 -1.99 16.97 -2.01
N ALA A 193 -2.32 15.71 -1.71
CA ALA A 193 -2.12 15.11 -0.39
C ALA A 193 -0.64 15.03 0.05
N ARG A 194 0.29 14.77 -0.87
CA ARG A 194 1.73 14.77 -0.58
C ARG A 194 2.24 16.17 -0.20
N ALA A 195 1.74 17.23 -0.86
CA ALA A 195 2.10 18.60 -0.50
C ALA A 195 1.48 19.02 0.84
N GLN A 196 0.24 18.61 1.13
CA GLN A 196 -0.36 18.82 2.45
C GLN A 196 0.49 18.19 3.56
N TYR A 197 0.98 16.97 3.35
CA TYR A 197 1.89 16.32 4.30
C TYR A 197 3.24 17.04 4.43
N ASN A 198 3.85 17.46 3.32
CA ASN A 198 5.12 18.20 3.36
C ASN A 198 4.98 19.57 4.03
N LEU A 199 3.85 20.26 3.83
CA LEU A 199 3.53 21.51 4.51
C LEU A 199 3.32 21.28 6.01
N ALA A 200 2.63 20.19 6.39
CA ALA A 200 2.49 19.79 7.78
C ALA A 200 3.86 19.59 8.45
N LEU A 201 4.77 18.86 7.80
CA LEU A 201 6.14 18.66 8.28
C LEU A 201 6.91 19.98 8.42
N SER A 202 6.68 20.94 7.52
CA SER A 202 7.34 22.25 7.56
C SER A 202 6.92 23.03 8.81
N TYR A 203 5.62 23.07 9.11
CA TYR A 203 5.11 23.65 10.36
C TYR A 203 5.55 22.88 11.62
N ASP A 204 5.64 21.55 11.56
CA ASP A 204 6.03 20.71 12.67
C ASP A 204 7.50 20.95 13.09
N LYS A 205 8.37 21.14 12.09
CA LYS A 205 9.81 21.34 12.29
C LYS A 205 10.22 22.82 12.38
N GLY A 206 9.36 23.73 11.95
CA GLY A 206 9.72 25.13 11.76
C GLY A 206 10.67 25.35 10.58
N GLU A 207 10.59 24.51 9.54
CA GLU A 207 11.41 24.62 8.33
C GLU A 207 10.72 25.56 7.32
N GLY A 208 11.26 26.76 7.09
CA GLY A 208 10.72 27.74 6.13
C GLY A 208 9.44 28.45 6.58
N VAL A 209 8.91 28.09 7.74
CA VAL A 209 7.80 28.74 8.46
C VAL A 209 8.05 28.65 9.95
N ALA A 210 7.46 29.55 10.74
CA ALA A 210 7.50 29.41 12.19
C ALA A 210 6.86 28.08 12.62
N LYS A 211 7.50 27.38 13.57
CA LYS A 211 6.97 26.13 14.11
C LYS A 211 5.56 26.35 14.66
N ASN A 212 4.61 25.53 14.24
CA ASN A 212 3.22 25.60 14.69
C ASN A 212 2.56 24.21 14.66
N ASP A 213 2.48 23.59 15.83
CA ASP A 213 1.91 22.25 16.01
C ASP A 213 0.43 22.16 15.60
N SER A 214 -0.35 23.23 15.84
CA SER A 214 -1.78 23.26 15.47
C SER A 214 -1.96 23.29 13.96
N GLU A 215 -1.18 24.12 13.26
CA GLU A 215 -1.22 24.15 11.79
C GLU A 215 -0.68 22.87 11.17
N ALA A 216 0.41 22.31 11.72
CA ALA A 216 0.91 21.00 11.31
C ALA A 216 -0.19 19.94 11.39
N MET A 217 -0.91 19.88 12.52
CA MET A 217 -2.02 18.95 12.71
C MET A 217 -3.17 19.15 11.74
N LYS A 218 -3.56 20.40 11.44
CA LYS A 218 -4.59 20.67 10.43
C LYS A 218 -4.20 20.12 9.06
N TRP A 219 -2.94 20.29 8.66
CA TRP A 219 -2.44 19.81 7.36
C TRP A 219 -2.25 18.28 7.32
N TYR A 220 -1.78 17.66 8.41
CA TYR A 220 -1.75 16.19 8.51
C TYR A 220 -3.14 15.60 8.33
N LEU A 221 -4.16 16.13 9.03
CA LEU A 221 -5.53 15.62 8.93
C LEU A 221 -6.12 15.79 7.52
N LYS A 222 -5.81 16.89 6.83
CA LYS A 222 -6.17 17.07 5.41
C LYS A 222 -5.51 16.00 4.52
N ALA A 223 -4.21 15.75 4.69
CA ALA A 223 -3.50 14.71 3.95
C ALA A 223 -4.07 13.31 4.23
N VAL A 224 -4.45 13.03 5.47
CA VAL A 224 -5.15 11.78 5.85
C VAL A 224 -6.50 11.68 5.17
N LYS A 225 -7.29 12.75 5.14
CA LYS A 225 -8.58 12.79 4.43
C LYS A 225 -8.40 12.49 2.94
N ASN A 226 -7.35 13.02 2.34
CA ASN A 226 -6.98 12.81 0.94
C ASN A 226 -6.12 11.55 0.71
N ASN A 227 -6.21 10.56 1.61
CA ASN A 227 -5.63 9.22 1.49
C ASN A 227 -4.10 9.22 1.28
N TYR A 228 -3.37 10.12 1.94
CA TYR A 228 -1.91 10.03 1.97
C TYR A 228 -1.44 9.03 3.05
N PRO A 229 -0.82 7.89 2.67
CA PRO A 229 -0.50 6.80 3.59
C PRO A 229 0.40 7.22 4.75
N GLN A 230 1.44 8.01 4.46
CA GLN A 230 2.42 8.45 5.45
C GLN A 230 1.78 9.40 6.49
N ALA A 231 0.83 10.24 6.08
CA ALA A 231 0.10 11.08 7.02
C ALA A 231 -0.76 10.25 7.98
N ALA A 232 -1.41 9.20 7.47
CA ALA A 232 -2.23 8.31 8.30
C ALA A 232 -1.37 7.51 9.29
N TYR A 233 -0.22 7.02 8.83
CA TYR A 233 0.77 6.38 9.71
C TYR A 233 1.26 7.33 10.80
N TYR A 234 1.69 8.54 10.42
CA TYR A 234 2.23 9.52 11.37
C TYR A 234 1.18 9.95 12.40
N TYR A 235 -0.08 10.18 11.98
CA TYR A 235 -1.17 10.47 12.90
C TYR A 235 -1.48 9.31 13.85
N GLY A 236 -1.44 8.07 13.35
CA GLY A 236 -1.53 6.87 14.19
C GLY A 236 -0.44 6.83 15.26
N ALA A 237 0.82 7.07 14.88
CA ALA A 237 1.95 7.10 15.81
C ALA A 237 1.78 8.16 16.92
N MET A 238 1.22 9.34 16.60
CA MET A 238 0.90 10.34 17.62
C MET A 238 -0.18 9.88 18.61
N LEU A 239 -1.21 9.17 18.13
CA LEU A 239 -2.27 8.61 18.97
C LEU A 239 -1.74 7.50 19.90
N LEU A 240 -0.70 6.78 19.49
CA LEU A 240 -0.01 5.81 20.36
C LEU A 240 0.78 6.51 21.47
N ALA A 241 1.50 7.57 21.12
CA ALA A 241 2.35 8.35 22.04
C ALA A 241 1.53 9.24 22.99
N GLY A 242 0.39 9.76 22.55
CA GLY A 242 -0.39 10.76 23.28
C GLY A 242 0.30 12.12 23.32
N ASP A 243 0.63 12.66 22.14
CA ASP A 243 1.31 13.95 22.00
C ASP A 243 0.41 15.14 22.41
N LYS A 244 0.44 15.46 23.71
CA LYS A 244 -0.33 16.56 24.31
C LYS A 244 0.02 17.92 23.74
N GLN A 245 1.25 18.14 23.24
CA GLN A 245 1.65 19.42 22.65
C GLN A 245 0.88 19.68 21.36
N LYS A 246 0.63 18.60 20.60
CA LYS A 246 -0.19 18.62 19.37
C LYS A 246 -1.69 18.47 19.63
N GLY A 247 -2.12 18.51 20.89
CA GLY A 247 -3.53 18.31 21.28
C GLY A 247 -4.03 16.88 21.07
N VAL A 248 -3.14 15.90 20.94
CA VAL A 248 -3.48 14.50 20.70
C VAL A 248 -3.39 13.71 22.01
N THR A 249 -4.50 13.14 22.45
CA THR A 249 -4.53 12.23 23.60
C THR A 249 -4.32 10.79 23.16
N LYS A 250 -3.66 9.99 24.01
CA LYS A 250 -3.42 8.58 23.71
C LYS A 250 -4.74 7.83 23.47
N ASN A 251 -4.88 7.18 22.31
CA ASN A 251 -6.08 6.44 21.94
C ASN A 251 -5.74 5.26 21.00
N ILE A 252 -5.55 4.07 21.59
CA ILE A 252 -5.11 2.87 20.87
C ILE A 252 -6.16 2.36 19.85
N PRO A 253 -7.47 2.32 20.15
CA PRO A 253 -8.46 1.96 19.14
C PRO A 253 -8.44 2.87 17.90
N GLU A 254 -8.34 4.18 18.11
CA GLU A 254 -8.29 5.15 17.00
C GLU A 254 -6.94 5.09 16.25
N GLU A 255 -5.83 4.89 16.96
CA GLU A 255 -4.52 4.60 16.35
C GLU A 255 -4.63 3.43 15.35
N VAL A 256 -5.15 2.27 15.80
CA VAL A 256 -5.24 1.07 14.96
C VAL A 256 -6.08 1.32 13.72
N LYS A 257 -7.14 2.15 13.82
CA LYS A 257 -7.93 2.56 12.66
C LYS A 257 -7.10 3.33 11.62
N TYR A 258 -6.23 4.26 12.03
CA TYR A 258 -5.38 4.99 11.09
C TYR A 258 -4.21 4.17 10.55
N LEU A 259 -3.62 3.30 11.38
CA LEU A 259 -2.61 2.33 10.91
C LEU A 259 -3.20 1.40 9.85
N ARG A 260 -4.43 0.90 10.06
CA ARG A 260 -5.14 0.09 9.04
C ARG A 260 -5.37 0.87 7.77
N LYS A 261 -5.80 2.14 7.87
CA LYS A 261 -5.97 3.02 6.70
C LYS A 261 -4.67 3.18 5.93
N ALA A 262 -3.56 3.43 6.62
CA ALA A 262 -2.23 3.54 6.01
C ALA A 262 -1.79 2.22 5.36
N ALA A 263 -1.99 1.09 6.05
CA ALA A 263 -1.61 -0.23 5.57
C ALA A 263 -2.46 -0.70 4.36
N ASP A 264 -3.75 -0.35 4.33
CA ASP A 264 -4.63 -0.58 3.18
C ASP A 264 -4.19 0.25 1.96
N LEU A 265 -3.57 1.41 2.20
CA LEU A 265 -2.88 2.24 1.21
C LEU A 265 -1.41 1.81 0.98
N LYS A 266 -1.07 0.57 1.37
CA LYS A 266 0.24 -0.05 1.17
C LYS A 266 1.41 0.64 1.88
N ASN A 267 1.17 1.40 2.96
CA ASN A 267 2.26 1.92 3.78
C ASN A 267 2.97 0.78 4.54
N LEU A 268 4.24 0.52 4.21
CA LEU A 268 5.00 -0.60 4.77
C LEU A 268 5.24 -0.45 6.28
N ASP A 269 5.49 0.76 6.78
CA ASP A 269 5.72 1.00 8.21
C ASP A 269 4.47 0.64 9.03
N ALA A 270 3.29 1.06 8.58
CA ALA A 270 2.03 0.70 9.21
C ALA A 270 1.77 -0.82 9.15
N ILE A 271 2.05 -1.46 8.02
CA ILE A 271 1.94 -2.92 7.87
C ILE A 271 2.85 -3.61 8.89
N GLN A 272 4.11 -3.18 9.01
CA GLN A 272 5.07 -3.73 9.96
C GLN A 272 4.60 -3.57 11.41
N VAL A 273 4.06 -2.41 11.79
CA VAL A 273 3.51 -2.19 13.13
C VAL A 273 2.34 -3.14 13.42
N LEU A 274 1.40 -3.29 12.48
CA LEU A 274 0.22 -4.15 12.67
C LEU A 274 0.59 -5.64 12.71
N VAL A 275 1.44 -6.09 11.79
CA VAL A 275 1.95 -7.46 11.75
C VAL A 275 2.78 -7.77 12.99
N GLY A 276 3.72 -6.90 13.34
CA GLY A 276 4.58 -7.03 14.51
C GLY A 276 3.81 -7.07 15.82
N ALA A 277 2.81 -6.20 16.01
CA ALA A 277 1.95 -6.24 17.19
C ALA A 277 1.22 -7.58 17.33
N TYR A 278 0.75 -8.16 16.22
CA TYR A 278 0.09 -9.46 16.25
C TYR A 278 1.08 -10.61 16.55
N LEU A 279 2.31 -10.54 16.05
CA LEU A 279 3.36 -11.51 16.39
C LEU A 279 3.74 -11.42 17.87
N LEU A 280 3.92 -10.22 18.41
CA LEU A 280 4.18 -10.01 19.84
C LEU A 280 3.06 -10.60 20.71
N LYS A 281 1.79 -10.48 20.27
CA LYS A 281 0.65 -11.14 20.91
C LYS A 281 0.79 -12.67 20.91
N MET A 282 1.19 -13.28 19.78
CA MET A 282 1.42 -14.73 19.70
C MET A 282 2.54 -15.18 20.63
N GLU A 283 3.56 -14.33 20.83
CA GLU A 283 4.69 -14.59 21.73
C GLU A 283 4.41 -14.27 23.21
N GLY A 284 3.23 -13.74 23.53
CA GLY A 284 2.90 -13.29 24.89
C GLY A 284 3.70 -12.07 25.35
N LYS A 285 4.30 -11.31 24.42
CA LYS A 285 5.05 -10.08 24.68
C LYS A 285 4.12 -8.86 24.69
N ASN A 286 4.60 -7.77 25.27
CA ASN A 286 3.87 -6.50 25.28
C ASN A 286 3.81 -5.91 23.87
N ASP A 287 2.61 -5.79 23.33
CA ASP A 287 2.27 -5.22 22.02
C ASP A 287 1.62 -3.83 22.14
N LEU A 288 1.73 -3.21 23.31
CA LEU A 288 1.10 -1.92 23.67
C LEU A 288 -0.44 -1.94 23.60
N GLY A 289 -1.06 -3.13 23.51
CA GLY A 289 -2.50 -3.30 23.38
C GLY A 289 -3.04 -3.15 21.95
N ILE A 290 -2.18 -2.98 20.95
CA ILE A 290 -2.55 -2.83 19.54
C ILE A 290 -3.32 -4.06 19.04
N SER A 291 -2.84 -5.26 19.34
CA SER A 291 -3.41 -6.52 18.82
C SER A 291 -4.77 -6.89 19.41
N LYS A 292 -5.24 -6.15 20.44
CA LYS A 292 -6.62 -6.26 20.97
C LYS A 292 -7.64 -5.81 19.92
N ASN A 293 -7.24 -4.93 19.00
CA ASN A 293 -8.05 -4.41 17.91
C ASN A 293 -7.70 -5.06 16.55
N LEU A 294 -6.98 -6.18 16.55
CA LEU A 294 -6.59 -6.94 15.36
C LEU A 294 -7.14 -8.36 15.40
N SER A 295 -7.78 -8.78 14.30
CA SER A 295 -8.14 -10.17 14.07
C SER A 295 -7.02 -10.94 13.38
N TYR A 296 -7.09 -12.26 13.42
CA TYR A 296 -6.18 -13.10 12.64
C TYR A 296 -6.31 -12.84 11.12
N ALA A 297 -7.51 -12.52 10.64
CA ALA A 297 -7.73 -12.19 9.24
C ALA A 297 -6.97 -10.92 8.84
N ASP A 298 -6.94 -9.92 9.72
CA ASP A 298 -6.19 -8.68 9.51
C ASP A 298 -4.68 -8.95 9.46
N PHE A 299 -4.18 -9.75 10.39
CA PHE A 299 -2.79 -10.19 10.38
C PHE A 299 -2.41 -10.84 9.04
N VAL A 300 -3.20 -11.81 8.57
CA VAL A 300 -2.94 -12.48 7.29
C VAL A 300 -3.08 -11.53 6.10
N LYS A 301 -4.07 -10.62 6.12
CA LYS A 301 -4.25 -9.60 5.08
C LYS A 301 -2.99 -8.74 4.94
N TYR A 302 -2.54 -8.14 6.04
CA TYR A 302 -1.39 -7.23 6.03
C TYR A 302 -0.08 -7.95 5.73
N LEU A 303 0.08 -9.20 6.20
CA LEU A 303 1.22 -10.03 5.85
C LEU A 303 1.33 -10.27 4.34
N LYS A 304 0.20 -10.57 3.67
CA LYS A 304 0.16 -10.72 2.21
C LYS A 304 0.51 -9.44 1.48
N ILE A 305 -0.10 -8.31 1.89
CA ILE A 305 0.16 -7.01 1.28
C ILE A 305 1.65 -6.64 1.38
N GLY A 306 2.29 -6.85 2.54
CA GLY A 306 3.72 -6.58 2.69
C GLY A 306 4.62 -7.56 1.94
N ALA A 307 4.24 -8.84 1.86
CA ALA A 307 4.94 -9.84 1.06
C ALA A 307 4.90 -9.51 -0.45
N GLU A 308 3.75 -9.07 -0.96
CA GLU A 308 3.56 -8.60 -2.34
C GLU A 308 4.43 -7.38 -2.67
N GLN A 309 4.66 -6.50 -1.68
CA GLN A 309 5.58 -5.36 -1.80
C GLN A 309 7.06 -5.75 -1.71
N GLY A 310 7.36 -7.04 -1.57
CA GLY A 310 8.73 -7.54 -1.56
C GLY A 310 9.36 -7.71 -0.18
N ASN A 311 8.63 -7.45 0.92
CA ASN A 311 9.17 -7.64 2.27
C ASN A 311 9.46 -9.13 2.53
N GLN A 312 10.75 -9.46 2.73
CA GLN A 312 11.22 -10.84 2.79
C GLN A 312 10.82 -11.56 4.08
N ASP A 313 10.78 -10.85 5.20
CA ASP A 313 10.32 -11.41 6.47
C ASP A 313 8.85 -11.83 6.38
N MET A 314 8.02 -10.97 5.80
CA MET A 314 6.59 -11.25 5.63
C MET A 314 6.33 -12.39 4.66
N LYS A 315 7.11 -12.51 3.57
CA LYS A 315 7.09 -13.68 2.68
C LYS A 315 7.41 -14.96 3.44
N THR A 316 8.45 -14.92 4.27
CA THR A 316 8.91 -16.08 5.06
C THR A 316 7.87 -16.51 6.08
N ILE A 317 7.26 -15.55 6.79
CA ILE A 317 6.17 -15.83 7.75
C ILE A 317 4.95 -16.40 7.02
N LEU A 318 4.60 -15.85 5.84
CA LEU A 318 3.45 -16.31 5.06
C LEU A 318 3.64 -17.74 4.54
N ALA A 319 4.84 -18.11 4.10
CA ALA A 319 5.15 -19.47 3.67
C ALA A 319 5.02 -20.49 4.82
N ASN A 320 5.34 -20.08 6.05
CA ASN A 320 5.28 -20.93 7.25
C ASN A 320 3.93 -20.88 7.98
N LEU A 321 2.99 -20.05 7.53
CA LEU A 321 1.67 -19.86 8.16
C LEU A 321 0.86 -21.16 8.38
N PRO A 322 0.84 -22.13 7.45
CA PRO A 322 0.17 -23.41 7.67
C PRO A 322 0.77 -24.20 8.84
N ASN A 323 2.10 -24.15 8.99
CA ASN A 323 2.81 -24.79 10.09
C ASN A 323 2.46 -24.11 11.41
N TYR A 324 2.42 -22.77 11.45
CA TYR A 324 1.98 -22.01 12.63
C TYR A 324 0.54 -22.37 13.06
N LYS A 325 -0.39 -22.49 12.11
CA LYS A 325 -1.79 -22.87 12.41
C LYS A 325 -1.87 -24.30 12.97
N SER A 326 -1.12 -25.23 12.39
CA SER A 326 -1.03 -26.61 12.86
C SER A 326 -0.44 -26.69 14.28
N MET A 327 0.65 -25.95 14.53
CA MET A 327 1.32 -25.91 15.82
C MET A 327 0.45 -25.27 16.92
N ILE A 328 -0.20 -24.14 16.65
CA ILE A 328 -1.13 -23.52 17.61
C ILE A 328 -2.33 -24.44 17.89
N ALA A 329 -2.82 -25.17 16.88
CA ALA A 329 -3.89 -26.14 17.07
C ALA A 329 -3.43 -27.34 17.92
N GLN A 330 -2.22 -27.84 17.70
CA GLN A 330 -1.61 -28.87 18.53
C GLN A 330 -1.40 -28.37 19.97
N GLU A 331 -0.89 -27.15 20.15
CA GLU A 331 -0.69 -26.55 21.47
C GLU A 331 -2.02 -26.34 22.22
N LYS A 332 -3.04 -25.81 21.55
CA LYS A 332 -4.41 -25.72 22.13
C LYS A 332 -4.99 -27.08 22.47
N SER A 333 -4.76 -28.09 21.63
CA SER A 333 -5.19 -29.46 21.88
C SER A 333 -4.48 -30.08 23.08
N LEU A 334 -3.16 -29.85 23.21
CA LEU A 334 -2.37 -30.28 24.38
C LEU A 334 -2.84 -29.56 25.64
N VAL A 335 -3.04 -28.23 25.59
CA VAL A 335 -3.55 -27.45 26.73
C VAL A 335 -4.96 -27.91 27.14
N ALA A 336 -5.84 -28.19 26.18
CA ALA A 336 -7.16 -28.73 26.47
C ALA A 336 -7.07 -30.14 27.07
N LYS A 337 -6.25 -31.03 26.49
CA LYS A 337 -6.07 -32.42 26.93
C LYS A 337 -5.44 -32.51 28.33
N TYR A 338 -4.36 -31.78 28.58
CA TYR A 338 -3.65 -31.78 29.85
C TYR A 338 -4.33 -30.88 30.89
N GLY A 339 -4.96 -29.79 30.48
CA GLY A 339 -5.78 -28.93 31.35
C GLY A 339 -7.05 -29.64 31.85
N GLN A 340 -7.76 -30.34 30.96
CA GLN A 340 -8.93 -31.15 31.35
C GLN A 340 -8.52 -32.34 32.22
N ARG A 341 -7.42 -33.02 31.89
CA ARG A 341 -6.89 -34.13 32.70
C ARG A 341 -6.43 -33.65 34.08
N ALA A 342 -5.83 -32.48 34.19
CA ALA A 342 -5.50 -31.85 35.47
C ALA A 342 -6.77 -31.52 36.28
N TYR A 343 -7.78 -30.94 35.63
CA TYR A 343 -9.09 -30.66 36.25
C TYR A 343 -9.80 -31.93 36.74
N ASP A 344 -9.86 -32.98 35.93
CA ASP A 344 -10.51 -34.25 36.26
C ASP A 344 -9.77 -35.01 37.37
N ASN A 345 -8.43 -34.92 37.41
CA ASN A 345 -7.60 -35.51 38.46
C ASN A 345 -7.78 -34.77 39.80
N ILE A 346 -7.88 -33.44 39.77
CA ILE A 346 -8.19 -32.63 40.96
C ILE A 346 -9.59 -32.97 41.49
N LYS A 347 -10.59 -33.13 40.62
CA LYS A 347 -11.97 -33.50 40.99
C LYS A 347 -12.08 -34.92 41.59
N LYS A 348 -11.14 -35.82 41.26
CA LYS A 348 -11.08 -37.20 41.76
C LYS A 348 -10.14 -37.39 42.96
N GLY A 349 -9.61 -36.30 43.54
CA GLY A 349 -8.68 -36.37 44.68
C GLY A 349 -7.32 -36.99 44.36
N LYS A 350 -6.99 -37.18 43.08
CA LYS A 350 -5.71 -37.74 42.62
C LYS A 350 -4.76 -36.59 42.28
N VAL A 351 -4.00 -36.13 43.27
CA VAL A 351 -2.96 -35.12 43.05
C VAL A 351 -1.76 -35.77 42.37
N TYR A 352 -1.41 -35.34 41.15
CA TYR A 352 -0.03 -35.21 40.67
C TYR A 352 0.01 -34.19 39.52
N ILE A 353 0.75 -33.09 39.70
CA ILE A 353 1.15 -32.16 38.63
C ILE A 353 2.66 -32.30 38.50
N GLY A 354 3.14 -32.81 37.38
CA GLY A 354 4.55 -32.72 37.00
C GLY A 354 4.86 -31.28 36.57
N MET A 355 5.74 -30.61 37.31
CA MET A 355 6.37 -29.35 36.91
C MET A 355 7.84 -29.61 36.52
N PRO A 356 8.46 -28.80 35.66
CA PRO A 356 9.90 -28.91 35.37
C PRO A 356 10.71 -28.70 36.65
N GLU A 357 11.81 -29.45 36.80
CA GLU A 357 12.71 -29.37 37.96
C GLU A 357 13.14 -27.93 38.26
N GLY A 358 12.94 -27.50 39.52
CA GLY A 358 13.45 -26.21 40.03
C GLY A 358 12.55 -25.44 41.00
N ILE A 359 11.27 -25.81 41.21
CA ILE A 359 10.32 -25.01 42.04
C ILE A 359 9.75 -25.80 43.24
N LEU A 360 10.20 -27.03 43.49
CA LEU A 360 9.65 -27.88 44.54
C LEU A 360 10.71 -28.13 45.61
N THR A 361 10.45 -27.72 46.86
CA THR A 361 11.44 -27.73 47.94
C THR A 361 11.45 -29.00 48.78
N GLU A 362 10.37 -29.80 48.75
CA GLU A 362 10.31 -31.09 49.45
C GLU A 362 9.51 -32.13 48.66
N TYR A 363 10.06 -33.33 48.58
CA TYR A 363 9.38 -34.51 48.06
C TYR A 363 9.43 -35.67 49.05
N LYS A 364 8.39 -36.50 49.04
CA LYS A 364 8.34 -37.74 49.82
C LYS A 364 8.20 -38.93 48.87
N THR A 365 9.11 -39.88 49.01
CA THR A 365 9.12 -41.11 48.21
C THR A 365 8.44 -42.23 48.99
N PHE A 366 7.58 -43.02 48.35
CA PHE A 366 7.04 -44.24 48.95
C PHE A 366 6.83 -45.33 47.89
N GLU A 367 6.79 -46.58 48.34
CA GLU A 367 6.67 -47.76 47.48
C GLU A 367 5.41 -48.55 47.82
N THR A 368 4.67 -48.93 46.78
CA THR A 368 3.50 -49.82 46.86
C THR A 368 3.41 -50.60 45.55
N ASP A 369 3.08 -51.89 45.62
CA ASP A 369 2.98 -52.81 44.48
C ASP A 369 4.23 -52.83 43.57
N GLY A 370 5.41 -52.85 44.20
CA GLY A 370 6.70 -52.91 43.49
C GLY A 370 7.04 -51.64 42.69
N SER A 371 6.26 -50.56 42.83
CA SER A 371 6.44 -49.30 42.13
C SER A 371 6.78 -48.17 43.11
N ARG A 372 7.78 -47.35 42.75
CA ARG A 372 8.26 -46.21 43.55
C ARG A 372 7.60 -44.91 43.09
N TYR A 373 7.01 -44.16 44.01
CA TYR A 373 6.31 -42.89 43.77
C TYR A 373 6.96 -41.73 44.50
N GLN A 374 6.89 -40.51 43.93
CA GLN A 374 7.35 -39.25 44.55
C GLN A 374 6.23 -38.21 44.60
N MET A 375 5.89 -37.71 45.80
CA MET A 375 4.94 -36.61 46.02
C MET A 375 5.67 -35.32 46.35
N TYR A 376 5.22 -34.19 45.78
CA TYR A 376 5.77 -32.86 46.04
C TYR A 376 4.72 -31.95 46.71
N LYS A 377 5.15 -31.07 47.64
CA LYS A 377 4.26 -30.17 48.39
C LYS A 377 4.25 -28.76 47.79
N TYR A 378 3.07 -28.22 47.44
CA TYR A 378 2.85 -26.83 47.04
C TYR A 378 2.04 -26.09 48.12
N ASN A 379 2.57 -24.99 48.66
CA ASN A 379 1.99 -24.27 49.82
C ASN A 379 1.35 -22.90 49.48
N GLY A 380 0.97 -22.65 48.21
CA GLY A 380 0.27 -21.42 47.80
C GLY A 380 -1.25 -21.60 47.63
N PRO A 381 -2.07 -20.53 47.70
CA PRO A 381 -3.50 -20.62 47.44
C PRO A 381 -3.80 -21.05 45.98
N TYR A 382 -4.86 -21.84 45.79
CA TYR A 382 -5.22 -22.51 44.53
C TYR A 382 -5.36 -21.57 43.31
N ARG A 383 -5.69 -20.29 43.55
CA ARG A 383 -5.81 -19.25 42.50
C ARG A 383 -4.45 -18.93 41.84
N ASP A 384 -3.35 -19.09 42.57
CA ASP A 384 -2.01 -18.83 42.06
C ASP A 384 -1.51 -19.97 41.18
N LEU A 385 -1.93 -21.21 41.41
CA LEU A 385 -1.55 -22.37 40.59
C LEU A 385 -2.10 -22.29 39.15
N VAL A 386 -3.34 -21.79 39.00
CA VAL A 386 -3.97 -21.53 37.69
C VAL A 386 -3.32 -20.32 37.00
N GLY A 387 -2.88 -19.32 37.78
CA GLY A 387 -2.07 -18.19 37.30
C GLY A 387 -0.71 -18.64 36.76
N THR A 388 -0.02 -19.51 37.50
CA THR A 388 1.28 -20.11 37.12
C THR A 388 1.15 -20.99 35.88
N TYR A 389 0.07 -21.78 35.74
CA TYR A 389 -0.20 -22.56 34.52
C TYR A 389 -0.44 -21.68 33.28
N LYS A 390 -1.14 -20.56 33.45
CA LYS A 390 -1.32 -19.55 32.39
C LYS A 390 -0.05 -18.77 32.07
N GLN A 391 0.92 -18.68 32.98
CA GLN A 391 2.24 -18.08 32.76
C GLN A 391 3.24 -19.06 32.12
N TYR A 392 3.13 -20.36 32.40
CA TYR A 392 4.06 -21.38 31.88
C TYR A 392 3.70 -21.91 30.48
N ILE A 393 2.44 -21.92 30.05
CA ILE A 393 2.10 -22.25 28.65
C ILE A 393 2.72 -21.23 27.67
N PRO A 394 2.66 -19.90 27.92
CA PRO A 394 3.42 -18.91 27.17
C PRO A 394 4.94 -19.15 27.19
N SER A 395 5.48 -19.84 28.20
CA SER A 395 6.93 -20.12 28.27
C SER A 395 7.42 -21.13 27.22
N TYR A 396 6.55 -21.95 26.63
CA TYR A 396 6.89 -22.75 25.44
C TYR A 396 6.90 -21.91 24.16
N GLY A 397 5.97 -20.96 24.02
CA GLY A 397 6.04 -19.90 23.00
C GLY A 397 7.28 -19.00 23.17
N LEU A 398 7.67 -18.71 24.42
CA LEU A 398 8.87 -17.95 24.78
C LEU A 398 10.16 -18.74 24.49
N ARG A 399 10.16 -20.07 24.68
CA ARG A 399 11.26 -20.97 24.26
C ARG A 399 11.40 -21.01 22.74
N LEU A 400 10.30 -20.96 21.99
CA LEU A 400 10.30 -20.91 20.53
C LEU A 400 10.76 -19.54 19.99
N ALA A 401 10.32 -18.45 20.61
CA ALA A 401 10.79 -17.09 20.31
C ALA A 401 12.28 -16.90 20.65
N ASN A 402 12.80 -17.54 21.70
CA ASN A 402 14.24 -17.56 22.02
C ASN A 402 15.05 -18.48 21.08
N LEU A 403 14.45 -19.55 20.54
CA LEU A 403 15.08 -20.37 19.50
C LEU A 403 15.18 -19.59 18.17
N LEU A 404 14.15 -18.79 17.85
CA LEU A 404 14.09 -17.97 16.63
C LEU A 404 14.89 -16.66 16.75
N GLY A 405 15.00 -16.08 17.95
CA GLY A 405 15.89 -14.95 18.23
C GLY A 405 17.38 -15.28 18.02
N LYS A 406 17.78 -16.54 18.16
CA LYS A 406 19.13 -17.01 17.80
C LYS A 406 19.34 -17.16 16.29
N VAL A 407 18.28 -17.40 15.51
CA VAL A 407 18.35 -17.47 14.04
C VAL A 407 18.43 -16.08 13.40
N PHE A 408 17.88 -15.05 14.06
CA PHE A 408 17.92 -13.66 13.60
C PHE A 408 19.15 -12.84 14.07
N LEU A 409 19.97 -13.37 15.00
CA LEU A 409 21.17 -12.71 15.51
C LEU A 409 22.49 -13.26 14.93
N GLU A 410 22.43 -14.28 14.07
CA GLU A 410 23.59 -14.87 13.38
C GLU A 410 23.55 -14.64 11.85
N SER A 411 23.08 -13.47 11.42
CA SER A 411 23.25 -12.97 10.04
C SER A 411 23.71 -11.52 10.02
#